data_AF-G2IYC8-F1
#
_entry.id   AF-G2IYC8-F1
#
_cell.length_a   1.000
_cell.length_b   1.000
_cell.length_c   1.000
_cell.angle_alpha   90.00
_cell.angle_beta   90.00
_cell.angle_gamma   90.00
#
_symmetry.space_group_name_H-M   'P 1'
#
loop_
_entity.id
_entity.type
_entity.pdbx_description
1 polymer ?
#
loop_
_entity_poly.entity_id
_entity_poly.type
_entity_poly.pdbx_seq_one_letter_code
_entity_poly.pdbx_strand_id
1 'polypeptide(L)'
;MQIITLGNEPYLEWIRRRLTAQGFGLPAEPFPSPPASEAFSADWQALQYGGVLLDLKRATPDSCAARERHCREFGLGYVDVAANWQAPGVQQGFALFVGGSDRALDGARPVLDALAPLPGAWLHCGPAGSGHFVATVFEALSYAFGLLLQAGWTAPGETPRPPDWNHFFSQQKELAANLLQLSRLYLAQHPPQQEAHDPWQLLAHFALPAYQQSHYALILAQLIELALGQGLALQAIFDSLSQPRP
;
A
#
# COMPACT_ATOMS: atom_id res chain seq x y z
N MET A 1 17.75 -4.99 -21.28
CA MET A 1 17.93 -5.01 -19.81
C MET A 1 17.28 -6.27 -19.27
N GLN A 2 18.00 -7.13 -18.56
CA GLN A 2 17.45 -8.41 -18.07
C GLN A 2 16.81 -8.24 -16.69
N ILE A 3 15.61 -8.81 -16.52
CA ILE A 3 14.92 -8.94 -15.23
C ILE A 3 14.84 -10.42 -14.91
N ILE A 4 15.15 -10.77 -13.66
CA ILE A 4 14.89 -12.11 -13.13
C ILE A 4 13.55 -12.06 -12.40
N THR A 5 12.64 -12.99 -12.70
CA THR A 5 11.39 -13.15 -11.96
C THR A 5 11.57 -14.20 -10.87
N LEU A 6 10.95 -14.01 -9.71
CA LEU A 6 10.85 -14.99 -8.63
C LEU A 6 9.37 -15.24 -8.37
N GLY A 7 9.00 -16.51 -8.19
CA GLY A 7 7.62 -16.93 -7.94
C GLY A 7 6.84 -17.32 -9.19
N ASN A 8 5.56 -17.64 -9.01
CA ASN A 8 4.69 -18.26 -10.00
C ASN A 8 3.22 -17.80 -9.92
N GLU A 9 2.94 -16.71 -9.21
CA GLU A 9 1.58 -16.19 -9.08
C GLU A 9 1.00 -15.77 -10.46
N PRO A 10 -0.32 -15.96 -10.69
CA PRO A 10 -0.94 -15.70 -11.99
C PRO A 10 -0.77 -14.26 -12.48
N TYR A 11 -0.72 -13.28 -11.57
CA TYR A 11 -0.58 -11.87 -11.93
C TYR A 11 0.79 -11.50 -12.48
N LEU A 12 1.82 -12.34 -12.25
CA LEU A 12 3.16 -12.14 -12.81
C LEU A 12 3.14 -12.12 -14.34
N GLU A 13 2.17 -12.79 -14.97
CA GLU A 13 2.02 -12.77 -16.42
C GLU A 13 1.63 -11.37 -16.92
N TRP A 14 0.77 -10.65 -16.21
CA TRP A 14 0.42 -9.27 -16.57
C TRP A 14 1.62 -8.33 -16.46
N ILE A 15 2.41 -8.50 -15.41
CA ILE A 15 3.65 -7.77 -15.18
C ILE A 15 4.67 -8.06 -16.29
N ARG A 16 4.88 -9.34 -16.61
CA ARG A 16 5.77 -9.80 -17.68
C ARG A 16 5.39 -9.20 -19.02
N ARG A 17 4.10 -9.26 -19.39
CA ARG A 17 3.60 -8.70 -20.65
C ARG A 17 3.85 -7.20 -20.75
N ARG A 18 3.62 -6.45 -19.67
CA ARG A 18 3.88 -5.00 -19.66
C ARG A 18 5.37 -4.71 -19.79
N LEU A 19 6.21 -5.34 -18.99
CA LEU A 19 7.66 -5.10 -19.01
C LEU A 19 8.29 -5.46 -20.37
N THR A 20 7.87 -6.57 -20.98
CA THR A 20 8.30 -6.93 -22.34
C THR A 20 7.89 -5.88 -23.37
N ALA A 21 6.66 -5.34 -23.27
CA ALA A 21 6.22 -4.25 -24.14
C ALA A 21 7.02 -2.95 -23.95
N GLN A 22 7.63 -2.76 -22.78
CA GLN A 22 8.54 -1.64 -22.47
C GLN A 22 10.02 -1.96 -22.79
N GLY A 23 10.32 -3.09 -23.44
CA GLY A 23 11.67 -3.44 -23.90
C GLY A 23 12.55 -4.15 -22.86
N PHE A 24 11.99 -4.60 -21.74
CA PHE A 24 12.72 -5.45 -20.79
C PHE A 24 12.77 -6.90 -21.28
N GLY A 25 13.92 -7.54 -21.11
CA GLY A 25 14.09 -8.95 -21.39
C GLY A 25 13.80 -9.76 -20.13
N LEU A 26 12.76 -10.59 -20.16
CA LEU A 26 12.45 -11.55 -19.12
C LEU A 26 12.70 -12.96 -19.67
N PRO A 27 13.71 -13.71 -19.16
CA PRO A 27 13.94 -15.07 -19.60
C PRO A 27 12.69 -15.93 -19.40
N ALA A 28 12.48 -16.88 -20.32
CA ALA A 28 11.32 -17.78 -20.28
C ALA A 28 11.34 -18.69 -19.04
N GLU A 29 12.53 -19.04 -18.55
CA GLU A 29 12.67 -19.78 -17.30
C GLU A 29 12.72 -18.82 -16.10
N PRO A 30 11.87 -19.03 -15.08
CA PRO A 30 11.72 -18.15 -13.92
C PRO A 30 12.85 -18.26 -12.90
N PHE A 31 13.95 -18.95 -13.19
CA PHE A 31 15.04 -19.13 -12.23
C PHE A 31 16.40 -18.84 -12.85
N PRO A 32 17.24 -18.00 -12.21
CA PRO A 32 18.67 -18.07 -12.45
C PRO A 32 19.21 -19.37 -11.83
N SER A 33 20.26 -19.94 -12.42
CA SER A 33 21.06 -20.98 -11.77
C SER A 33 21.58 -20.47 -10.41
N PRO A 34 21.75 -21.36 -9.39
CA PRO A 34 22.18 -20.97 -8.04
C PRO A 34 23.43 -20.06 -8.05
N PRO A 35 23.49 -19.04 -7.17
CA PRO A 35 23.04 -19.12 -5.76
C PRO A 35 21.75 -18.35 -5.40
N ALA A 36 21.06 -17.71 -6.34
CA ALA A 36 19.86 -16.91 -6.01
C ALA A 36 18.61 -17.75 -5.66
N SER A 37 18.52 -19.02 -6.09
CA SER A 37 17.37 -19.90 -5.79
C SER A 37 17.36 -20.49 -4.38
N GLU A 38 18.51 -20.59 -3.72
CA GLU A 38 18.64 -21.12 -2.35
C GLU A 38 18.51 -20.01 -1.30
N ALA A 39 18.76 -18.75 -1.71
CA ALA A 39 18.72 -17.59 -0.84
C ALA A 39 17.28 -17.13 -0.51
N PHE A 40 16.31 -17.31 -1.40
CA PHE A 40 14.95 -16.81 -1.22
C PHE A 40 13.95 -17.97 -1.16
N SER A 41 13.07 -17.95 -0.15
CA SER A 41 12.04 -18.97 0.02
C SER A 41 11.06 -19.00 -1.15
N ALA A 42 10.41 -20.15 -1.36
CA ALA A 42 9.45 -20.34 -2.47
C ALA A 42 8.21 -19.42 -2.38
N ASP A 43 8.01 -18.73 -1.27
CA ASP A 43 6.85 -17.86 -1.04
C ASP A 43 7.03 -16.43 -1.58
N TRP A 44 8.19 -16.10 -2.13
CA TRP A 44 8.46 -14.79 -2.72
C TRP A 44 7.84 -14.66 -4.11
N GLN A 45 7.35 -13.46 -4.41
CA GLN A 45 6.86 -13.08 -5.74
C GLN A 45 7.53 -11.77 -6.06
N ALA A 46 8.57 -11.78 -6.88
CA ALA A 46 9.45 -10.62 -7.00
C ALA A 46 10.08 -10.48 -8.39
N LEU A 47 10.63 -9.29 -8.64
CA LEU A 47 11.49 -9.00 -9.77
C LEU A 47 12.86 -8.59 -9.23
N GLN A 48 13.93 -9.13 -9.79
CA GLN A 48 15.29 -8.66 -9.50
C GLN A 48 15.83 -7.90 -10.70
N TYR A 49 16.29 -6.68 -10.45
CA TYR A 49 16.84 -5.78 -11.45
C TYR A 49 17.91 -4.87 -10.82
N GLY A 50 19.07 -4.75 -11.47
CA GLY A 50 20.09 -3.78 -11.05
C GLY A 50 20.60 -3.92 -9.61
N GLY A 51 20.58 -5.14 -9.05
CA GLY A 51 20.94 -5.38 -7.64
C GLY A 51 19.85 -5.02 -6.63
N VAL A 52 18.63 -4.75 -7.11
CA VAL A 52 17.44 -4.49 -6.27
C VAL A 52 16.43 -5.60 -6.50
N LEU A 53 15.78 -6.04 -5.43
CA LEU A 53 14.66 -6.95 -5.45
C LEU A 53 13.38 -6.18 -5.16
N LEU A 54 12.46 -6.20 -6.12
CA LEU A 54 11.14 -5.61 -6.06
C LEU A 54 10.14 -6.70 -5.66
N ASP A 55 9.69 -6.68 -4.42
CA ASP A 55 8.72 -7.62 -3.86
C ASP A 55 7.29 -7.22 -4.24
N LEU A 56 6.62 -8.08 -4.99
CA LEU A 56 5.29 -7.86 -5.55
C LEU A 56 4.19 -8.50 -4.69
N LYS A 57 4.58 -9.28 -3.68
CA LYS A 57 3.66 -10.02 -2.82
C LYS A 57 3.04 -9.08 -1.78
N ARG A 58 1.74 -9.23 -1.55
CA ARG A 58 1.08 -8.59 -0.41
C ARG A 58 1.71 -9.08 0.89
N ALA A 59 2.23 -8.16 1.69
CA ALA A 59 2.92 -8.46 2.95
C ALA A 59 2.54 -7.44 4.04
N THR A 60 2.79 -7.81 5.29
CA THR A 60 2.70 -6.88 6.43
C THR A 60 3.96 -6.03 6.52
N PRO A 61 3.92 -4.83 7.13
CA PRO A 61 5.13 -4.01 7.32
C PRO A 61 6.28 -4.75 8.01
N ASP A 62 5.99 -5.55 9.05
CA ASP A 62 7.01 -6.36 9.74
C ASP A 62 7.65 -7.41 8.81
N SER A 63 6.85 -8.02 7.93
CA SER A 63 7.35 -8.96 6.93
C SER A 63 8.25 -8.24 5.93
N CYS A 64 7.88 -7.05 5.46
CA CYS A 64 8.70 -6.24 4.57
C CYS A 64 10.03 -5.86 5.23
N ALA A 65 10.03 -5.44 6.49
CA ALA A 65 11.25 -5.13 7.23
C ALA A 65 12.15 -6.38 7.44
N ALA A 66 11.57 -7.56 7.65
CA ALA A 66 12.32 -8.81 7.70
C ALA A 66 12.94 -9.16 6.34
N ARG A 67 12.16 -9.00 5.27
CA ARG A 67 12.59 -9.23 3.89
C ARG A 67 13.67 -8.27 3.41
N GLU A 68 13.58 -6.99 3.80
CA GLU A 68 14.63 -6.00 3.54
C GLU A 68 15.95 -6.39 4.20
N ARG A 69 15.92 -6.79 5.49
CA ARG A 69 17.10 -7.27 6.20
C ARG A 69 17.72 -8.48 5.51
N HIS A 70 16.88 -9.43 5.09
CA HIS A 70 17.31 -10.62 4.35
C HIS A 70 17.99 -10.23 3.03
N CYS A 71 17.39 -9.38 2.20
CA CYS A 71 18.01 -8.89 0.96
C CYS A 71 19.38 -8.23 1.21
N ARG A 72 19.51 -7.46 2.29
CA ARG A 72 20.76 -6.80 2.66
C ARG A 72 21.89 -7.79 2.99
N GLU A 73 21.58 -8.94 3.59
CA GLU A 73 22.57 -10.01 3.85
C GLU A 73 23.17 -10.57 2.56
N PHE A 74 22.43 -10.52 1.46
CA PHE A 74 22.88 -10.91 0.12
C PHE A 74 23.38 -9.72 -0.73
N GLY A 75 23.56 -8.54 -0.12
CA GLY A 75 24.04 -7.34 -0.83
C GLY A 75 23.04 -6.75 -1.82
N LEU A 76 21.74 -7.06 -1.66
CA LEU A 76 20.67 -6.56 -2.52
C LEU A 76 19.89 -5.43 -1.85
N GLY A 77 19.44 -4.46 -2.66
CA GLY A 77 18.40 -3.53 -2.25
C GLY A 77 17.03 -4.21 -2.20
N TYR A 78 16.12 -3.68 -1.39
CA TYR A 78 14.75 -4.17 -1.28
C TYR A 78 13.76 -3.03 -1.52
N VAL A 79 12.70 -3.34 -2.25
CA VAL A 79 11.57 -2.46 -2.50
C VAL A 79 10.29 -3.29 -2.41
N ASP A 80 9.34 -2.92 -1.55
CA ASP A 80 7.98 -3.49 -1.60
C ASP A 80 7.12 -2.69 -2.58
N VAL A 81 6.41 -3.38 -3.46
CA VAL A 81 5.54 -2.80 -4.48
C VAL A 81 4.12 -3.31 -4.25
N ALA A 82 3.31 -2.47 -3.61
CA ALA A 82 1.90 -2.72 -3.44
C ALA A 82 1.12 -2.15 -4.64
N ALA A 83 0.42 -3.03 -5.36
CA ALA A 83 -0.43 -2.66 -6.48
C ALA A 83 -1.57 -3.66 -6.65
N ASN A 84 -2.62 -3.23 -7.33
CA ASN A 84 -3.68 -4.11 -7.78
C ASN A 84 -3.34 -4.63 -9.19
N TRP A 85 -2.74 -5.82 -9.26
CA TRP A 85 -2.18 -6.39 -10.49
C TRP A 85 -3.25 -6.94 -11.45
N GLN A 86 -4.04 -6.05 -12.05
CA GLN A 86 -5.16 -6.42 -12.92
C GLN A 86 -4.78 -6.38 -14.41
N ALA A 87 -5.47 -7.19 -15.23
CA ALA A 87 -5.21 -7.30 -16.66
C ALA A 87 -5.21 -5.97 -17.45
N PRO A 88 -6.10 -4.98 -17.18
CA PRO A 88 -6.04 -3.68 -17.87
C PRO A 88 -4.71 -2.94 -17.67
N GLY A 89 -4.03 -3.18 -16.55
CA GLY A 89 -2.75 -2.57 -16.23
C GLY A 89 -1.62 -2.96 -17.20
N VAL A 90 -1.77 -4.06 -17.96
CA VAL A 90 -0.84 -4.40 -19.05
C VAL A 90 -0.68 -3.23 -20.01
N GLN A 91 -1.80 -2.64 -20.43
CA GLN A 91 -1.82 -1.52 -21.37
C GLN A 91 -1.71 -0.17 -20.64
N GLN A 92 -2.47 0.02 -19.55
CA GLN A 92 -2.64 1.32 -18.91
C GLN A 92 -1.60 1.63 -17.82
N GLY A 93 -0.88 0.62 -17.33
CA GLY A 93 -0.03 0.70 -16.17
C GLY A 93 -0.77 0.43 -14.87
N PHE A 94 0.01 0.27 -13.81
CA PHE A 94 -0.49 -0.09 -12.47
C PHE A 94 -0.30 1.09 -11.52
N ALA A 95 -1.29 1.37 -10.66
CA ALA A 95 -1.09 2.28 -9.54
C ALA A 95 -0.16 1.60 -8.52
N LEU A 96 1.05 2.16 -8.34
CA LEU A 96 2.09 1.58 -7.51
C LEU A 96 2.28 2.40 -6.23
N PHE A 97 2.22 1.73 -5.09
CA PHE A 97 2.60 2.24 -3.78
C PHE A 97 3.87 1.52 -3.34
N VAL A 98 4.95 2.28 -3.13
CA VAL A 98 6.30 1.74 -3.08
C VAL A 98 6.95 2.07 -1.75
N GLY A 99 7.41 1.06 -1.02
CA GLY A 99 8.23 1.23 0.19
C GLY A 99 9.67 0.80 -0.04
N GLY A 100 10.61 1.48 0.61
CA GLY A 100 12.04 1.17 0.54
C GLY A 100 12.91 2.40 0.76
N SER A 101 14.23 2.18 0.80
CA SER A 101 15.21 3.27 0.88
C SER A 101 15.40 3.99 -0.45
N ASP A 102 15.70 5.28 -0.43
CA ASP A 102 15.94 6.10 -1.65
C ASP A 102 16.93 5.43 -2.61
N ARG A 103 18.02 4.88 -2.08
CA ARG A 103 19.04 4.16 -2.87
C ARG A 103 18.48 2.92 -3.57
N ALA A 104 17.61 2.16 -2.91
CA ALA A 104 16.97 0.99 -3.52
C ALA A 104 15.95 1.42 -4.58
N LEU A 105 15.21 2.50 -4.34
CA LEU A 105 14.28 3.07 -5.30
C LEU A 105 14.98 3.61 -6.54
N ASP A 106 16.14 4.27 -6.41
CA ASP A 106 16.93 4.74 -7.55
C ASP A 106 17.32 3.58 -8.49
N GLY A 107 17.71 2.43 -7.92
CA GLY A 107 18.01 1.22 -8.68
C GLY A 107 16.77 0.56 -9.30
N ALA A 108 15.64 0.58 -8.59
CA ALA A 108 14.36 0.01 -9.04
C ALA A 108 13.62 0.89 -10.06
N ARG A 109 13.95 2.19 -10.13
CA ARG A 109 13.21 3.20 -10.90
C ARG A 109 12.91 2.80 -12.35
N PRO A 110 13.84 2.21 -13.13
CA PRO A 110 13.52 1.81 -14.50
C PRO A 110 12.37 0.80 -14.60
N VAL A 111 12.27 -0.13 -13.63
CA VAL A 111 11.20 -1.12 -13.57
C VAL A 111 9.90 -0.47 -13.07
N LEU A 112 9.99 0.39 -12.05
CA LEU A 112 8.83 1.12 -11.53
C LEU A 112 8.21 2.04 -12.60
N ASP A 113 9.03 2.78 -13.33
CA ASP A 113 8.60 3.65 -14.44
C ASP A 113 7.93 2.86 -15.57
N ALA A 114 8.42 1.66 -15.86
CA ALA A 114 7.85 0.78 -16.86
C ALA A 114 6.52 0.15 -16.42
N LEU A 115 6.32 -0.07 -15.12
CA LEU A 115 5.08 -0.63 -14.57
C LEU A 115 4.01 0.42 -14.32
N ALA A 116 4.40 1.63 -13.94
CA ALA A 116 3.51 2.76 -13.73
C ALA A 116 2.82 3.22 -15.04
N PRO A 117 1.69 3.95 -14.98
CA PRO A 117 1.01 4.47 -16.16
C PRO A 117 1.90 5.37 -17.03
N LEU A 118 2.75 6.15 -16.38
CA LEU A 118 3.76 7.01 -16.99
C LEU A 118 5.04 6.94 -16.14
N PRO A 119 6.22 7.26 -16.71
CA PRO A 119 7.44 7.38 -15.94
C PRO A 119 7.27 8.36 -14.77
N GLY A 120 7.67 7.96 -13.57
CA GLY A 120 7.49 8.71 -12.33
C GLY A 120 6.07 8.70 -11.76
N ALA A 121 5.09 8.04 -12.39
CA ALA A 121 3.71 7.96 -11.89
C ALA A 121 3.52 6.81 -10.88
N TRP A 122 4.40 6.74 -9.88
CA TRP A 122 4.34 5.83 -8.74
C TRP A 122 4.62 6.60 -7.45
N LEU A 123 4.14 6.11 -6.31
CA LEU A 123 4.22 6.81 -5.03
C LEU A 123 5.28 6.17 -4.13
N HIS A 124 6.32 6.93 -3.77
CA HIS A 124 7.18 6.56 -2.65
C HIS A 124 6.45 6.83 -1.34
N CYS A 125 6.16 5.77 -0.60
CA CYS A 125 5.36 5.83 0.61
C CYS A 125 6.22 6.03 1.87
N GLY A 126 7.53 5.77 1.79
CA GLY A 126 8.45 5.77 2.93
C GLY A 126 9.32 4.50 2.96
N PRO A 127 9.81 4.07 4.14
CA PRO A 127 10.64 2.87 4.28
C PRO A 127 9.88 1.58 3.92
N ALA A 128 10.58 0.45 3.91
CA ALA A 128 10.00 -0.86 3.61
C ALA A 128 8.71 -1.13 4.41
N GLY A 129 7.66 -1.59 3.73
CA GLY A 129 6.32 -1.85 4.28
C GLY A 129 5.35 -0.68 4.17
N SER A 130 5.84 0.53 3.89
CA SER A 130 5.00 1.72 3.76
C SER A 130 4.08 1.66 2.53
N GLY A 131 4.52 1.00 1.46
CA GLY A 131 3.72 0.79 0.25
C GLY A 131 2.43 0.04 0.56
N HIS A 132 2.54 -1.09 1.28
CA HIS A 132 1.39 -1.90 1.69
C HIS A 132 0.45 -1.20 2.67
N PHE A 133 0.98 -0.38 3.58
CA PHE A 133 0.14 0.45 4.45
C PHE A 133 -0.74 1.40 3.63
N VAL A 134 -0.14 2.21 2.76
CA VAL A 134 -0.86 3.18 1.93
C VAL A 134 -1.87 2.48 1.01
N ALA A 135 -1.47 1.37 0.38
CA ALA A 135 -2.36 0.57 -0.45
C ALA A 135 -3.59 0.08 0.33
N THR A 136 -3.39 -0.41 1.57
CA THR A 136 -4.49 -0.87 2.43
C THR A 136 -5.43 0.28 2.81
N VAL A 137 -4.89 1.46 3.10
CA VAL A 137 -5.71 2.66 3.37
C VAL A 137 -6.54 3.04 2.14
N PHE A 138 -5.95 3.07 0.94
CA PHE A 138 -6.67 3.44 -0.28
C PHE A 138 -7.69 2.39 -0.72
N GLU A 139 -7.42 1.11 -0.49
CA GLU A 139 -8.41 0.03 -0.64
C GLU A 139 -9.61 0.25 0.28
N ALA A 140 -9.37 0.57 1.56
CA ALA A 140 -10.42 0.88 2.52
C ALA A 140 -11.25 2.10 2.11
N LEU A 141 -10.62 3.21 1.67
CA LEU A 141 -11.33 4.39 1.19
C LEU A 141 -12.17 4.09 -0.06
N SER A 142 -11.64 3.30 -0.99
CA SER A 142 -12.38 2.87 -2.19
C SER A 142 -13.58 2.00 -1.83
N TYR A 143 -13.43 1.11 -0.85
CA TYR A 143 -14.52 0.31 -0.30
C TYR A 143 -15.60 1.18 0.34
N ALA A 144 -15.22 2.19 1.13
CA ALA A 144 -16.16 3.16 1.72
C ALA A 144 -17.03 3.84 0.68
N PHE A 145 -16.43 4.23 -0.45
CA PHE A 145 -17.14 4.82 -1.58
C PHE A 145 -18.09 3.83 -2.26
N GLY A 146 -17.66 2.58 -2.42
CA GLY A 146 -18.50 1.49 -2.92
C GLY A 146 -19.76 1.26 -2.08
N LEU A 147 -19.65 1.32 -0.74
CA LEU A 147 -20.79 1.22 0.16
C LEU A 147 -21.84 2.30 -0.09
N LEU A 148 -21.41 3.54 -0.39
CA LEU A 148 -22.34 4.63 -0.70
C LEU A 148 -23.11 4.38 -2.00
N LEU A 149 -22.43 3.91 -3.04
CA LEU A 149 -23.07 3.57 -4.31
C LEU A 149 -24.11 2.45 -4.13
N GLN A 150 -23.77 1.44 -3.32
CA GLN A 150 -24.65 0.29 -3.05
C GLN A 150 -25.85 0.66 -2.18
N ALA A 151 -25.67 1.51 -1.17
CA ALA A 151 -26.77 1.92 -0.29
C ALA A 151 -27.93 2.53 -1.08
N GLY A 152 -27.66 3.28 -2.15
CA GLY A 152 -28.67 3.96 -2.96
C GLY A 152 -29.12 3.24 -4.23
N TRP A 153 -28.56 2.07 -4.56
CA TRP A 153 -28.81 1.40 -5.85
C TRP A 153 -29.58 0.10 -5.69
N THR A 154 -30.63 -0.06 -6.50
CA THR A 154 -31.35 -1.33 -6.72
C THR A 154 -31.03 -1.83 -8.12
N ALA A 155 -30.70 -3.11 -8.26
CA ALA A 155 -30.28 -3.66 -9.56
C ALA A 155 -31.45 -3.61 -10.58
N PRO A 156 -31.15 -3.49 -11.88
CA PRO A 156 -32.19 -3.55 -12.91
C PRO A 156 -33.00 -4.85 -12.82
N GLY A 157 -34.33 -4.73 -12.77
CA GLY A 157 -35.24 -5.88 -12.66
C GLY A 157 -35.60 -6.28 -11.22
N GLU A 158 -34.98 -5.66 -10.21
CA GLU A 158 -35.38 -5.81 -8.81
C GLU A 158 -36.39 -4.74 -8.40
N THR A 159 -37.30 -5.10 -7.48
CA THR A 159 -38.20 -4.12 -6.86
C THR A 159 -37.37 -3.16 -6.00
N PRO A 160 -37.47 -1.83 -6.21
CA PRO A 160 -36.74 -0.86 -5.40
C PRO A 160 -37.02 -1.04 -3.90
N ARG A 161 -35.97 -1.04 -3.09
CA ARG A 161 -36.04 -1.12 -1.63
C ARG A 161 -35.48 0.17 -1.02
N PRO A 162 -36.01 0.62 0.13
CA PRO A 162 -35.41 1.73 0.83
C PRO A 162 -33.98 1.36 1.28
N PRO A 163 -33.03 2.31 1.22
CA PRO A 163 -31.68 2.13 1.76
C PRO A 163 -31.72 1.71 3.24
N ASP A 164 -30.90 0.71 3.61
CA ASP A 164 -30.63 0.40 5.02
C ASP A 164 -29.54 1.32 5.56
N TRP A 165 -29.96 2.52 5.98
CA TRP A 165 -29.06 3.52 6.54
C TRP A 165 -28.33 3.04 7.79
N ASN A 166 -28.97 2.21 8.62
CA ASN A 166 -28.34 1.71 9.85
C ASN A 166 -27.18 0.78 9.52
N HIS A 167 -27.37 -0.13 8.56
CA HIS A 167 -26.31 -1.00 8.08
C HIS A 167 -25.15 -0.20 7.47
N PHE A 168 -25.46 0.76 6.59
CA PHE A 168 -24.46 1.64 5.98
C PHE A 168 -23.61 2.38 7.04
N PHE A 169 -24.25 3.06 8.00
CA PHE A 169 -23.52 3.78 9.05
C PHE A 169 -22.70 2.84 9.95
N SER A 170 -23.21 1.64 10.21
CA SER A 170 -22.48 0.62 10.99
C SER A 170 -21.19 0.19 10.28
N GLN A 171 -21.25 -0.08 8.97
CA GLN A 171 -20.08 -0.42 8.17
C GLN A 171 -19.07 0.73 8.07
N GLN A 172 -19.54 1.97 7.91
CA GLN A 172 -18.67 3.15 7.90
C GLN A 172 -17.93 3.30 9.24
N LYS A 173 -18.62 3.08 10.37
CA LYS A 173 -18.01 3.13 11.71
C LYS A 173 -16.95 2.05 11.89
N GLU A 174 -17.24 0.82 11.48
CA GLU A 174 -16.28 -0.29 11.54
C GLU A 174 -15.03 -0.01 10.71
N LEU A 175 -15.22 0.49 9.48
CA LEU A 175 -14.11 0.86 8.60
C LEU A 175 -13.25 1.98 9.20
N ALA A 176 -13.86 3.00 9.79
CA ALA A 176 -13.15 4.07 10.47
C ALA A 176 -12.33 3.55 11.66
N ALA A 177 -12.89 2.63 12.46
CA ALA A 177 -12.17 2.00 13.56
C ALA A 177 -10.97 1.18 13.08
N ASN A 178 -11.13 0.42 12.00
CA ASN A 178 -10.06 -0.38 11.39
C ASN A 178 -8.95 0.51 10.82
N LEU A 179 -9.29 1.60 10.12
CA LEU A 179 -8.33 2.58 9.61
C LEU A 179 -7.54 3.26 10.72
N LEU A 180 -8.20 3.62 11.82
CA LEU A 180 -7.57 4.19 12.99
C LEU A 180 -6.60 3.20 13.63
N GLN A 181 -7.02 1.95 13.85
CA GLN A 181 -6.16 0.91 14.40
C GLN A 181 -4.95 0.64 13.51
N LEU A 182 -5.15 0.51 12.20
CA LEU A 182 -4.06 0.34 11.24
C LEU A 182 -3.06 1.49 11.30
N SER A 183 -3.55 2.73 11.38
CA SER A 183 -2.71 3.94 11.47
C SER A 183 -1.92 3.98 12.77
N ARG A 184 -2.54 3.61 13.92
CA ARG A 184 -1.84 3.50 15.21
C ARG A 184 -0.74 2.45 15.20
N LEU A 185 -0.99 1.29 14.60
CA LEU A 185 0.01 0.24 14.45
C LEU A 185 1.20 0.75 13.63
N TYR A 186 0.92 1.46 12.53
CA TYR A 186 1.96 2.07 11.70
C TYR A 186 2.77 3.14 12.47
N LEU A 187 2.10 4.04 13.21
CA LEU A 187 2.75 5.07 14.04
C LEU A 187 3.59 4.48 15.17
N ALA A 188 3.17 3.35 15.75
CA ALA A 188 3.95 2.65 16.77
C ALA A 188 5.26 2.09 16.21
N GLN A 189 5.26 1.67 14.94
CA GLN A 189 6.46 1.17 14.24
C GLN A 189 7.33 2.32 13.70
N HIS A 190 6.71 3.44 13.36
CA HIS A 190 7.35 4.63 12.80
C HIS A 190 6.99 5.87 13.63
N PRO A 191 7.56 6.02 14.85
CA PRO A 191 7.25 7.16 15.69
C PRO A 191 7.68 8.47 15.01
N PRO A 192 6.83 9.51 15.00
CA PRO A 192 7.17 10.78 14.40
C PRO A 192 8.29 11.47 15.19
N GLN A 193 9.24 12.09 14.48
CA GLN A 193 10.37 12.78 15.10
C GLN A 193 9.93 14.03 15.89
N GLN A 194 8.81 14.64 15.50
CA GLN A 194 8.13 15.71 16.23
C GLN A 194 6.64 15.39 16.25
N GLU A 195 6.03 15.48 17.44
CA GLU A 195 4.58 15.48 17.55
C GLU A 195 4.02 16.70 16.79
N ALA A 196 3.15 16.46 15.82
CA ALA A 196 2.42 17.53 15.15
C ALA A 196 1.39 18.10 16.13
N HIS A 197 1.81 19.11 16.91
CA HIS A 197 0.92 19.81 17.84
C HIS A 197 -0.11 20.67 17.09
N ASP A 198 0.18 21.04 15.84
CA ASP A 198 -0.69 21.82 14.98
C ASP A 198 -1.28 20.97 13.83
N PRO A 199 -2.60 20.68 13.86
CA PRO A 199 -3.35 20.07 12.76
C PRO A 199 -3.11 20.69 11.38
N TRP A 200 -2.97 22.02 11.33
CA TRP A 200 -2.86 22.75 10.07
C TRP A 200 -1.48 22.59 9.44
N GLN A 201 -0.43 22.47 10.25
CA GLN A 201 0.91 22.17 9.77
C GLN A 201 0.96 20.75 9.14
N LEU A 202 0.30 19.77 9.77
CA LEU A 202 0.22 18.42 9.23
C LEU A 202 -0.55 18.38 7.89
N LEU A 203 -1.68 19.08 7.81
CA LEU A 203 -2.44 19.24 6.57
C LEU A 203 -1.63 19.95 5.48
N ALA A 204 -0.88 20.99 5.82
CA ALA A 204 -0.01 21.70 4.89
C ALA A 204 1.10 20.79 4.35
N HIS A 205 1.72 19.96 5.19
CA HIS A 205 2.69 18.96 4.75
C HIS A 205 2.08 17.91 3.83
N PHE A 206 0.88 17.41 4.15
CA PHE A 206 0.19 16.44 3.30
C PHE A 206 -0.21 17.01 1.93
N ALA A 207 -0.52 18.30 1.87
CA ALA A 207 -0.87 19.00 0.63
C ALA A 207 0.34 19.21 -0.31
N LEU A 208 1.57 19.00 0.16
CA LEU A 208 2.74 19.02 -0.71
C LEU A 208 2.63 17.91 -1.76
N PRO A 209 3.16 18.12 -2.97
CA PRO A 209 3.25 17.04 -3.95
C PRO A 209 3.97 15.83 -3.36
N ALA A 210 3.46 14.62 -3.62
CA ALA A 210 3.99 13.38 -3.06
C ALA A 210 5.51 13.20 -3.22
N TYR A 211 6.09 13.61 -4.36
CA TYR A 211 7.53 13.52 -4.62
C TYR A 211 8.38 14.43 -3.71
N GLN A 212 7.78 15.37 -2.98
CA GLN A 212 8.44 16.22 -1.99
C GLN A 212 8.34 15.62 -0.57
N GLN A 213 7.66 14.50 -0.39
CA GLN A 213 7.45 13.86 0.89
C GLN A 213 8.33 12.61 0.99
N SER A 214 9.28 12.60 1.92
CA SER A 214 10.14 11.42 2.15
C SER A 214 9.41 10.27 2.85
N HIS A 215 8.29 10.56 3.52
CA HIS A 215 7.54 9.57 4.31
C HIS A 215 6.04 9.82 4.27
N TYR A 216 5.44 9.72 3.08
CA TYR A 216 4.01 9.95 2.85
C TYR A 216 3.11 9.13 3.80
N ALA A 217 3.44 7.86 4.04
CA ALA A 217 2.67 6.97 4.92
C ALA A 217 2.59 7.46 6.37
N LEU A 218 3.67 8.06 6.90
CA LEU A 218 3.68 8.62 8.25
C LEU A 218 2.69 9.79 8.37
N ILE A 219 2.75 10.72 7.41
CA ILE A 219 1.86 11.88 7.36
C ILE A 219 0.40 11.43 7.24
N LEU A 220 0.12 10.46 6.36
CA LEU A 220 -1.22 9.88 6.18
C LEU A 220 -1.73 9.22 7.48
N ALA A 221 -0.91 8.44 8.16
CA ALA A 221 -1.28 7.80 9.42
C ALA A 221 -1.59 8.83 10.52
N GLN A 222 -0.78 9.89 10.63
CA GLN A 222 -1.03 10.99 11.57
C GLN A 222 -2.35 11.71 11.26
N LEU A 223 -2.68 11.92 9.99
CA LEU A 223 -3.95 12.55 9.60
C LEU A 223 -5.15 11.68 9.94
N ILE A 224 -5.07 10.37 9.74
CA ILE A 224 -6.14 9.44 10.11
C ILE A 224 -6.32 9.41 11.63
N GLU A 225 -5.23 9.34 12.39
CA GLU A 225 -5.26 9.43 13.86
C GLU A 225 -5.92 10.72 14.33
N LEU A 226 -5.54 11.86 13.75
CA LEU A 226 -6.10 13.16 14.07
C LEU A 226 -7.61 13.23 13.74
N ALA A 227 -8.00 12.75 12.56
CA ALA A 227 -9.37 12.82 12.08
C ALA A 227 -10.32 11.88 12.83
N LEU A 228 -9.87 10.67 13.15
CA LEU A 228 -10.74 9.61 13.70
C LEU A 228 -10.53 9.39 15.21
N GLY A 229 -9.36 9.72 15.76
CA GLY A 229 -9.01 9.49 17.17
C GLY A 229 -9.83 10.33 18.16
N GLN A 230 -10.18 11.56 17.78
CA GLN A 230 -11.02 12.47 18.59
C GLN A 230 -12.45 11.92 18.76
N GLY A 231 -12.99 11.24 17.74
CA GLY A 231 -14.34 10.67 17.78
C GLY A 231 -14.51 9.59 18.84
N LEU A 232 -13.49 8.74 19.02
CA LEU A 232 -13.50 7.71 20.07
C LEU A 232 -13.40 8.31 21.48
N ALA A 233 -12.59 9.36 21.67
CA ALA A 233 -12.51 10.06 22.95
C ALA A 233 -13.85 10.71 23.31
N LEU A 234 -14.51 11.35 22.33
CA LEU A 234 -15.84 11.93 22.52
C LEU A 234 -16.89 10.86 22.84
N GLN A 235 -16.88 9.74 22.11
CA GLN A 235 -17.77 8.61 22.35
C GLN A 235 -17.58 8.04 23.76
N ALA A 236 -16.34 7.81 24.20
CA ALA A 236 -16.05 7.31 25.54
C ALA A 236 -16.53 8.29 26.63
N ILE A 237 -16.41 9.60 26.40
CA ILE A 237 -16.98 10.62 27.29
C ILE A 237 -18.50 10.49 27.34
N PHE A 238 -19.19 10.41 26.20
CA PHE A 238 -20.65 10.25 26.15
C PHE A 238 -21.13 8.95 26.81
N ASP A 239 -20.45 7.84 26.55
CA ASP A 239 -20.74 6.54 27.16
C ASP A 239 -20.54 6.60 28.69
N SER A 240 -19.53 7.34 29.18
CA SER A 240 -19.31 7.53 30.62
C SER A 240 -20.36 8.42 31.30
N LEU A 241 -20.91 9.41 30.58
CA LEU A 241 -21.93 10.32 31.07
C LEU A 241 -23.34 9.70 31.05
N SER A 242 -23.57 8.67 30.22
CA SER A 242 -24.85 7.98 30.06
C SER A 242 -25.02 6.77 30.97
N GLN A 243 -23.98 6.35 31.69
CA GLN A 243 -24.13 5.34 32.74
C GLN A 243 -24.78 5.94 33.99
N PRO A 244 -25.78 5.28 34.60
CA PRO A 244 -26.37 5.74 35.84
C PRO A 244 -25.28 5.77 36.93
N ARG A 245 -25.09 6.94 37.56
CA ARG A 245 -24.17 7.06 38.69
C ARG A 245 -24.71 6.26 39.88
N PRO A 246 -23.83 5.59 40.66
CA PRO A 246 -24.21 4.81 41.83
C PRO A 246 -24.84 5.68 42.93
#